data_AF-A0A418YKB1-F1
#
_entry.id   AF-A0A418YKB1-F1
#
_cell.length_a   1.000
_cell.length_b   1.000
_cell.length_c   1.000
_cell.angle_alpha   90.00
_cell.angle_beta   90.00
_cell.angle_gamma   90.00
#
_symmetry.space_group_name_H-M   'P 1'
#
loop_
_entity.id
_entity.type
_entity.pdbx_description
1 polymer ?
#
loop_
_entity_poly.entity_id
_entity_poly.type
_entity_poly.pdbx_seq_one_letter_code
_entity_poly.pdbx_strand_id
1 'polypeptide(L)'
;MNLIEKFTKTETKIVDQSNTKLPPVLLPVLPKKVSDPQHIGSSLFCNELQSRVVELIDNAEHSVILSTFLLADENVESAVLKAAKRKVRVYILLACETRLDGDVPDDDFGKKCLVQHKEMLNKLSGHVHFASAPHFHAKAVVIDALHETGNAKGLLLTANLTEEALLRNEELGVSLSRHQIAEIVNVFRWAIFESAQHHMTSRGEFSAYKSPGNVRYPRELTEILVTSSEDARIREHALALINQAENELIISSFGWQEDHQLVKTICERAKSGLKVTILSRQRPAAMPALLAMKQAGASVMCFKWLHAKAIVVDGMHGMVMSANFQAHGMDQGFELGVKLTGTQVKELMNCLDMFLTNSHNELNIDMSLGMISGGFEAWENNTFKRYSVSEVDIVELSPIKADCLSDMDKHPKIPNANWREKTSHKIEYKWRIEPPVITNASPEYFKPLTAKGETSKKQDSGAPRKSYEPKVVRLTKKQLAITVRQEYELAMAKRLKQSELPNARIVLEA
;
A
#
# COMPACT_ATOMS: atom_id res chain seq x y z
N MET A 1 48.92 5.72 -23.79
CA MET A 1 48.42 5.07 -22.56
C MET A 1 49.52 5.12 -21.53
N ASN A 2 49.19 5.59 -20.32
CA ASN A 2 50.12 5.63 -19.20
C ASN A 2 50.51 4.18 -18.83
N LEU A 3 51.78 3.93 -18.48
CA LEU A 3 52.26 2.60 -18.07
C LEU A 3 51.45 2.07 -16.87
N ILE A 4 51.02 2.97 -15.97
CA ILE A 4 50.14 2.66 -14.84
C ILE A 4 48.79 2.10 -15.31
N GLU A 5 48.17 2.69 -16.33
CA GLU A 5 46.89 2.22 -16.88
C GLU A 5 47.03 0.83 -17.50
N LYS A 6 48.13 0.58 -18.23
CA LYS A 6 48.39 -0.73 -18.85
C LYS A 6 48.50 -1.87 -17.84
N PHE A 7 49.03 -1.59 -16.66
CA PHE A 7 49.20 -2.57 -15.58
C PHE A 7 48.09 -2.54 -14.53
N THR A 8 47.11 -1.64 -14.66
CA THR A 8 45.93 -1.64 -13.80
C THR A 8 45.01 -2.77 -14.23
N LYS A 9 44.63 -3.65 -13.30
CA LYS A 9 43.60 -4.67 -13.54
C LYS A 9 42.25 -4.18 -13.05
N THR A 10 41.19 -4.51 -13.78
CA THR A 10 39.82 -4.38 -13.29
C THR A 10 39.29 -5.78 -13.03
N GLU A 11 38.80 -6.00 -11.82
CA GLU A 11 38.21 -7.26 -11.38
C GLU A 11 36.76 -7.02 -10.97
N THR A 12 35.94 -8.07 -11.08
CA THR A 12 34.54 -8.01 -10.68
C THR A 12 34.15 -9.22 -9.84
N LYS A 13 33.13 -9.05 -8.99
CA LYS A 13 32.47 -10.13 -8.28
C LYS A 13 30.97 -9.90 -8.28
N ILE A 14 30.22 -10.91 -8.67
CA ILE A 14 28.76 -10.87 -8.66
C ILE A 14 28.24 -11.54 -7.39
N VAL A 15 27.33 -10.87 -6.70
CA VAL A 15 26.53 -11.44 -5.61
C VAL A 15 25.09 -11.53 -6.09
N ASP A 16 24.55 -12.75 -6.12
CA ASP A 16 23.18 -13.01 -6.52
C ASP A 16 22.25 -12.98 -5.29
N GLN A 17 21.25 -12.11 -5.34
CA GLN A 17 20.22 -11.92 -4.31
C GLN A 17 18.87 -12.53 -4.72
N SER A 18 18.74 -13.16 -5.89
CA SER A 18 17.45 -13.58 -6.47
C SER A 18 16.66 -14.55 -5.59
N ASN A 19 17.36 -15.39 -4.82
CA ASN A 19 16.74 -16.34 -3.89
C ASN A 19 16.39 -15.75 -2.52
N THR A 20 16.64 -14.45 -2.31
CA THR A 20 16.31 -13.78 -1.05
C THR A 20 14.80 -13.76 -0.85
N LYS A 21 14.32 -14.43 0.19
CA LYS A 21 12.91 -14.39 0.59
C LYS A 21 12.54 -12.97 1.05
N LEU A 22 11.41 -12.50 0.56
CA LEU A 22 10.88 -11.19 0.90
C LEU A 22 9.86 -11.30 2.03
N PRO A 23 9.65 -10.21 2.80
CA PRO A 23 8.44 -10.05 3.59
C PRO A 23 7.19 -10.06 2.69
N PRO A 24 5.97 -10.04 3.24
CA PRO A 24 4.78 -9.84 2.41
C PRO A 24 4.92 -8.62 1.51
N VAL A 25 4.61 -8.78 0.23
CA VAL A 25 4.72 -7.74 -0.79
C VAL A 25 3.38 -7.47 -1.45
N LEU A 26 3.20 -6.24 -1.88
CA LEU A 26 2.10 -5.77 -2.68
C LEU A 26 2.66 -5.43 -4.07
N LEU A 27 2.20 -6.18 -5.06
CA LEU A 27 2.62 -6.03 -6.45
C LEU A 27 1.59 -5.20 -7.22
N PRO A 28 2.01 -4.16 -7.96
CA PRO A 28 1.09 -3.33 -8.70
C PRO A 28 0.46 -4.08 -9.88
N VAL A 29 -0.86 -3.99 -9.98
CA VAL A 29 -1.66 -4.39 -11.13
C VAL A 29 -2.09 -3.13 -11.86
N LEU A 30 -1.64 -3.01 -13.11
CA LEU A 30 -1.93 -1.86 -13.95
C LEU A 30 -3.40 -1.87 -14.40
N PRO A 31 -4.00 -0.67 -14.56
CA PRO A 31 -5.38 -0.56 -14.98
C PRO A 31 -5.56 -1.10 -16.40
N LYS A 32 -6.69 -1.78 -16.64
CA LYS A 32 -7.09 -2.26 -17.96
C LYS A 32 -8.10 -1.28 -18.56
N LYS A 33 -7.91 -0.91 -19.83
CA LYS A 33 -8.92 -0.14 -20.56
C LYS A 33 -10.11 -1.05 -20.83
N VAL A 34 -11.26 -0.73 -20.24
CA VAL A 34 -12.54 -1.39 -20.51
C VAL A 34 -13.57 -0.31 -20.83
N SER A 35 -14.43 -0.59 -21.80
CA SER A 35 -15.59 0.25 -22.10
C SER A 35 -16.64 0.08 -21.01
N ASP A 36 -17.12 1.18 -20.44
CA ASP A 36 -18.15 1.19 -19.40
C ASP A 36 -19.47 0.61 -19.96
N PRO A 37 -19.92 -0.58 -19.52
CA PRO A 37 -21.21 -1.10 -19.93
C PRO A 37 -22.28 -0.36 -19.14
N GLN A 38 -22.69 0.82 -19.63
CA GLN A 38 -23.86 1.51 -19.11
C GLN A 38 -25.11 0.71 -19.44
N HIS A 39 -25.66 0.02 -18.45
CA HIS A 39 -26.99 -0.58 -18.55
C HIS A 39 -28.05 0.46 -18.14
N ILE A 40 -28.79 0.95 -19.13
CA ILE A 40 -30.00 1.75 -18.92
C ILE A 40 -30.96 0.93 -18.05
N GLY A 41 -31.34 1.46 -16.88
CA GLY A 41 -32.26 0.80 -15.94
C GLY A 41 -31.60 -0.07 -14.86
N SER A 42 -30.28 0.00 -14.67
CA SER A 42 -29.60 -0.69 -13.56
C SER A 42 -30.16 -0.28 -12.20
N SER A 43 -30.22 -1.22 -11.25
CA SER A 43 -30.58 -0.95 -9.84
C SER A 43 -29.37 -0.79 -8.94
N LEU A 44 -28.16 -1.04 -9.45
CA LEU A 44 -26.91 -0.97 -8.72
C LEU A 44 -25.86 -0.18 -9.50
N PHE A 45 -25.09 0.64 -8.79
CA PHE A 45 -24.20 1.64 -9.37
C PHE A 45 -22.85 1.66 -8.66
N CYS A 46 -21.78 1.90 -9.42
CA CYS A 46 -20.43 2.16 -8.91
C CYS A 46 -19.79 3.43 -9.49
N ASN A 47 -20.58 4.22 -10.21
CA ASN A 47 -20.25 5.48 -10.86
C ASN A 47 -21.44 6.45 -10.72
N GLU A 48 -21.18 7.74 -10.96
CA GLU A 48 -22.20 8.80 -10.97
C GLU A 48 -23.04 8.90 -9.67
N LEU A 49 -22.49 8.45 -8.53
CA LEU A 49 -23.22 8.41 -7.26
C LEU A 49 -23.66 9.81 -6.81
N GLN A 50 -22.81 10.83 -6.99
CA GLN A 50 -23.18 12.22 -6.67
C GLN A 50 -24.40 12.67 -7.47
N SER A 51 -24.38 12.49 -8.79
CA SER A 51 -25.46 12.90 -9.68
C SER A 51 -26.78 12.23 -9.32
N ARG A 52 -26.74 10.93 -8.99
CA ARG A 52 -27.93 10.17 -8.55
C ARG A 52 -28.50 10.67 -7.23
N VAL A 53 -27.64 10.97 -6.25
CA VAL A 53 -28.07 11.53 -4.97
C VAL A 53 -28.71 12.91 -5.17
N VAL A 54 -28.06 13.78 -5.95
CA VAL A 54 -28.57 15.13 -6.25
C VAL A 54 -29.90 15.07 -6.99
N GLU A 55 -30.00 14.22 -8.02
CA GLU A 55 -31.23 14.02 -8.79
C GLU A 55 -32.40 13.55 -7.92
N LEU A 56 -32.17 12.61 -6.99
CA LEU A 56 -33.19 12.17 -6.05
C LEU A 56 -33.70 13.35 -5.19
N ILE A 57 -32.78 14.14 -4.62
CA ILE A 57 -33.14 15.24 -3.72
C ILE A 57 -33.83 16.38 -4.50
N ASP A 58 -33.39 16.68 -5.72
CA ASP A 58 -33.99 17.71 -6.55
C ASP A 58 -35.42 17.35 -7.00
N ASN A 59 -35.70 16.05 -7.20
CA ASN A 59 -37.03 15.55 -7.54
C ASN A 59 -37.96 15.34 -6.34
N ALA A 60 -37.50 15.51 -5.11
CA ALA A 60 -38.35 15.32 -3.92
C ALA A 60 -39.44 16.41 -3.83
N GLU A 61 -40.67 15.98 -3.56
CA GLU A 61 -41.86 16.84 -3.49
C GLU A 61 -42.35 17.07 -2.05
N HIS A 62 -42.13 16.13 -1.14
CA HIS A 62 -42.74 16.12 0.21
C HIS A 62 -41.75 15.85 1.33
N SER A 63 -40.81 14.93 1.14
CA SER A 63 -39.83 14.60 2.18
C SER A 63 -38.50 14.11 1.61
N VAL A 64 -37.43 14.39 2.34
CA VAL A 64 -36.11 13.78 2.15
C VAL A 64 -35.64 13.28 3.51
N ILE A 65 -35.17 12.03 3.58
CA ILE A 65 -34.49 11.45 4.74
C ILE A 65 -33.10 11.05 4.28
N LEU A 66 -32.08 11.61 4.94
CA LEU A 66 -30.68 11.31 4.70
C LEU A 66 -30.11 10.65 5.95
N SER A 67 -29.35 9.58 5.77
CA SER A 67 -28.45 9.07 6.79
C SER A 67 -27.04 9.06 6.21
N THR A 68 -26.06 9.56 6.97
CA THR A 68 -24.65 9.51 6.59
C THR A 68 -23.77 9.78 7.80
N PHE A 69 -22.58 9.18 7.85
CA PHE A 69 -21.60 9.53 8.89
C PHE A 69 -21.02 10.93 8.67
N LEU A 70 -20.78 11.32 7.41
CA LEU A 70 -20.28 12.63 7.01
C LEU A 70 -21.08 13.22 5.85
N LEU A 71 -21.34 14.53 5.91
CA LEU A 71 -21.91 15.33 4.83
C LEU A 71 -20.97 16.51 4.59
N ALA A 72 -20.34 16.55 3.41
CA ALA A 72 -19.40 17.57 2.99
C ALA A 72 -19.24 17.52 1.46
N ASP A 73 -20.36 17.70 0.77
CA ASP A 73 -20.44 17.76 -0.68
C ASP A 73 -21.32 18.96 -1.06
N GLU A 74 -20.74 19.94 -1.75
CA GLU A 74 -21.41 21.21 -2.00
C GLU A 74 -22.67 21.04 -2.85
N ASN A 75 -22.67 20.09 -3.80
CA ASN A 75 -23.81 19.82 -4.67
C ASN A 75 -24.96 19.17 -3.90
N VAL A 76 -24.66 18.18 -3.06
CA VAL A 76 -25.65 17.52 -2.20
C VAL A 76 -26.23 18.53 -1.19
N GLU A 77 -25.40 19.31 -0.51
CA GLU A 77 -25.86 20.35 0.41
C GLU A 77 -26.75 21.39 -0.27
N SER A 78 -26.39 21.79 -1.50
CA SER A 78 -27.17 22.76 -2.27
C SER A 78 -28.51 22.18 -2.71
N ALA A 79 -28.55 20.90 -3.12
CA ALA A 79 -29.79 20.19 -3.43
C ALA A 79 -30.71 20.10 -2.21
N VAL A 80 -30.15 19.76 -1.04
CA VAL A 80 -30.89 19.73 0.23
C VAL A 80 -31.48 21.09 0.58
N LEU A 81 -30.68 22.16 0.49
CA LEU A 81 -31.14 23.51 0.78
C LEU A 81 -32.23 23.95 -0.20
N LYS A 82 -32.11 23.61 -1.49
CA LYS A 82 -33.16 23.87 -2.50
C LYS A 82 -34.44 23.12 -2.16
N ALA A 83 -34.36 21.84 -1.79
CA ALA A 83 -35.53 21.05 -1.38
C ALA A 83 -36.24 21.67 -0.16
N ALA A 84 -35.48 22.04 0.88
CA ALA A 84 -36.05 22.70 2.05
C ALA A 84 -36.72 24.05 1.69
N LYS A 85 -36.15 24.83 0.76
CA LYS A 85 -36.76 26.06 0.24
C LYS A 85 -38.07 25.81 -0.52
N ARG A 86 -38.22 24.66 -1.19
CA ARG A 86 -39.47 24.17 -1.79
C ARG A 86 -40.48 23.66 -0.75
N LYS A 87 -40.20 23.80 0.55
CA LYS A 87 -41.02 23.28 1.68
C LYS A 87 -41.07 21.75 1.79
N VAL A 88 -40.12 21.07 1.16
CA VAL A 88 -39.87 19.63 1.39
C VAL A 88 -39.31 19.46 2.80
N ARG A 89 -39.85 18.51 3.56
CA ARG A 89 -39.34 18.23 4.92
C ARG A 89 -38.08 17.40 4.84
N VAL A 90 -36.98 17.91 5.39
CA VAL A 90 -35.68 17.21 5.35
C VAL A 90 -35.29 16.76 6.74
N TYR A 91 -35.01 15.46 6.89
CA TYR A 91 -34.46 14.83 8.08
C TYR A 91 -33.07 14.30 7.76
N ILE A 92 -32.07 14.61 8.60
CA ILE A 92 -30.69 14.15 8.43
C ILE A 92 -30.23 13.48 9.71
N LEU A 93 -29.86 12.19 9.60
CA LEU A 93 -29.20 11.42 10.64
C LEU A 93 -27.69 11.43 10.39
N LEU A 94 -26.90 11.84 11.39
CA LEU A 94 -25.45 11.83 11.29
C LEU A 94 -24.74 11.65 12.64
N ALA A 95 -23.41 11.52 12.63
CA ALA A 95 -22.60 11.41 13.85
C ALA A 95 -21.83 12.71 14.13
N CYS A 96 -22.55 13.80 14.42
CA CYS A 96 -21.95 15.12 14.70
C CYS A 96 -20.97 15.08 15.87
N GLU A 97 -21.28 14.34 16.93
CA GLU A 97 -20.51 14.31 18.19
C GLU A 97 -19.07 13.85 17.94
N THR A 98 -18.91 12.89 17.02
CA THR A 98 -17.58 12.35 16.66
C THR A 98 -16.68 13.44 16.05
N ARG A 99 -17.25 14.54 15.57
CA ARG A 99 -16.54 15.68 14.97
C ARG A 99 -16.51 16.91 15.85
N LEU A 100 -17.57 17.19 16.60
CA LEU A 100 -17.72 18.41 17.38
C LEU A 100 -17.16 18.30 18.81
N ASP A 101 -17.23 17.12 19.43
CA ASP A 101 -16.85 16.91 20.83
C ASP A 101 -15.39 16.41 21.00
N GLY A 102 -14.69 16.16 19.89
CA GLY A 102 -13.28 15.79 19.89
C GLY A 102 -12.35 17.00 19.99
N ASP A 103 -11.12 16.77 20.46
CA ASP A 103 -10.04 17.74 20.31
C ASP A 103 -9.90 18.13 18.83
N VAL A 104 -9.59 19.41 18.56
CA VAL A 104 -9.30 19.85 17.18
C VAL A 104 -8.19 18.94 16.64
N PRO A 105 -8.43 18.19 15.55
CA PRO A 105 -7.44 17.26 15.05
C PRO A 105 -6.12 17.98 14.77
N ASP A 106 -4.99 17.37 15.15
CA ASP A 106 -3.69 17.99 14.92
C ASP A 106 -3.27 17.94 13.44
N ASP A 107 -3.84 17.01 12.68
CA ASP A 107 -3.56 16.83 11.26
C ASP A 107 -4.45 17.71 10.35
N ASP A 108 -3.86 18.14 9.23
CA ASP A 108 -4.51 19.07 8.29
C ASP A 108 -5.80 18.50 7.68
N PHE A 109 -5.88 17.17 7.51
CA PHE A 109 -7.07 16.51 6.98
C PHE A 109 -8.22 16.57 7.99
N GLY A 110 -7.98 16.24 9.25
CA GLY A 110 -8.96 16.33 10.32
C GLY A 110 -9.47 17.77 10.53
N LYS A 111 -8.57 18.78 10.49
CA LYS A 111 -8.95 20.20 10.54
C LYS A 111 -9.87 20.57 9.38
N LYS A 112 -9.52 20.18 8.15
CA LYS A 112 -10.34 20.43 6.96
C LYS A 112 -11.74 19.80 7.09
N CYS A 113 -11.82 18.54 7.54
CA CYS A 113 -13.10 17.88 7.77
C CYS A 113 -13.97 18.61 8.80
N LEU A 114 -13.37 19.12 9.89
CA LEU A 114 -14.09 19.88 10.91
C LEU A 114 -14.63 21.21 10.35
N VAL A 115 -13.83 21.92 9.55
CA VAL A 115 -14.26 23.17 8.91
C VAL A 115 -15.44 22.91 7.97
N GLN A 116 -15.31 21.94 7.06
CA GLN A 116 -16.39 21.58 6.13
C GLN A 116 -17.67 21.18 6.86
N HIS A 117 -17.55 20.44 7.96
CA HIS A 117 -18.70 20.06 8.77
C HIS A 117 -19.40 21.28 9.39
N LYS A 118 -18.65 22.25 9.94
CA LYS A 118 -19.22 23.50 10.49
C LYS A 118 -19.87 24.34 9.40
N GLU A 119 -19.28 24.42 8.22
CA GLU A 119 -19.86 25.12 7.06
C GLU A 119 -21.19 24.49 6.63
N MET A 120 -21.24 23.16 6.51
CA MET A 120 -22.45 22.40 6.22
C MET A 120 -23.56 22.69 7.25
N LEU A 121 -23.24 22.62 8.55
CA LEU A 121 -24.20 22.93 9.61
C LEU A 121 -24.71 24.38 9.50
N ASN A 122 -23.81 25.34 9.29
CA ASN A 122 -24.18 26.76 9.16
C ASN A 122 -25.10 27.04 7.95
N LYS A 123 -24.93 26.27 6.87
CA LYS A 123 -25.69 26.37 5.62
C LYS A 123 -27.07 25.73 5.72
N LEU A 124 -27.18 24.57 6.37
CA LEU A 124 -28.42 23.80 6.45
C LEU A 124 -29.25 24.06 7.72
N SER A 125 -28.63 24.63 8.74
CA SER A 125 -29.31 24.88 10.00
C SER A 125 -30.47 25.88 9.86
N GLY A 126 -31.59 25.58 10.53
CA GLY A 126 -32.85 26.30 10.38
C GLY A 126 -33.68 25.89 9.14
N HIS A 127 -33.14 25.05 8.26
CA HIS A 127 -33.84 24.55 7.07
C HIS A 127 -34.18 23.06 7.14
N VAL A 128 -33.41 22.29 7.92
CA VAL A 128 -33.55 20.83 8.03
C VAL A 128 -33.57 20.40 9.49
N HIS A 129 -34.08 19.19 9.76
CA HIS A 129 -34.03 18.57 11.08
C HIS A 129 -32.85 17.61 11.17
N PHE A 130 -31.92 17.88 12.10
CA PHE A 130 -30.78 17.01 12.38
C PHE A 130 -31.03 16.17 13.63
N ALA A 131 -30.87 14.85 13.48
CA ALA A 131 -30.76 13.90 14.57
C ALA A 131 -29.33 13.34 14.58
N SER A 132 -28.69 13.33 15.74
CA SER A 132 -27.29 12.94 15.88
C SER A 132 -27.09 11.86 16.92
N ALA A 133 -26.16 10.95 16.61
CA ALA A 133 -25.57 10.05 17.59
C ALA A 133 -24.21 9.52 17.09
N PRO A 134 -23.23 9.24 17.98
CA PRO A 134 -21.91 8.77 17.58
C PRO A 134 -21.91 7.47 16.76
N HIS A 135 -22.92 6.63 16.95
CA HIS A 135 -23.03 5.32 16.30
C HIS A 135 -23.73 5.36 14.93
N PHE A 136 -24.25 6.52 14.47
CA PHE A 136 -24.88 6.64 13.16
C PHE A 136 -23.86 6.57 12.03
N HIS A 137 -23.83 5.43 11.34
CA HIS A 137 -22.88 5.18 10.25
C HIS A 137 -23.55 4.66 8.95
N ALA A 138 -24.84 4.34 8.98
CA ALA A 138 -25.64 4.06 7.81
C ALA A 138 -25.57 5.18 6.76
N LYS A 139 -25.64 4.80 5.48
CA LYS A 139 -25.70 5.77 4.37
C LYS A 139 -26.86 5.44 3.45
N ALA A 140 -27.86 6.33 3.41
CA ALA A 140 -28.96 6.21 2.47
C ALA A 140 -29.66 7.54 2.25
N VAL A 141 -30.35 7.64 1.12
CA VAL A 141 -31.20 8.76 0.72
C VAL A 141 -32.56 8.19 0.39
N VAL A 142 -33.61 8.69 1.03
CA VAL A 142 -34.99 8.28 0.77
C VAL A 142 -35.84 9.53 0.58
N ILE A 143 -36.63 9.57 -0.49
CA ILE A 143 -37.52 10.70 -0.78
C ILE A 143 -38.97 10.25 -0.78
N ASP A 144 -39.86 11.17 -0.43
CA ASP A 144 -41.32 11.07 -0.56
C ASP A 144 -41.96 9.81 0.03
N ALA A 145 -41.30 9.23 1.03
CA ALA A 145 -41.70 7.98 1.67
C ALA A 145 -42.47 8.18 2.99
N LEU A 146 -42.65 9.42 3.45
CA LEU A 146 -43.43 9.75 4.65
C LEU A 146 -44.94 9.87 4.38
N HIS A 147 -45.36 9.80 3.12
CA HIS A 147 -46.75 9.84 2.69
C HIS A 147 -47.01 8.77 1.64
N GLU A 148 -48.26 8.31 1.53
CA GLU A 148 -48.71 7.36 0.50
C GLU A 148 -48.89 8.06 -0.86
N THR A 149 -47.82 8.63 -1.39
CA THR A 149 -47.82 9.34 -2.69
C THR A 149 -47.56 8.40 -3.86
N GLY A 150 -47.01 7.22 -3.56
CA GLY A 150 -46.55 6.25 -4.53
C GLY A 150 -45.25 6.63 -5.26
N ASN A 151 -44.71 7.83 -5.03
CA ASN A 151 -43.51 8.39 -5.66
C ASN A 151 -42.22 8.12 -4.86
N ALA A 152 -42.30 7.35 -3.77
CA ALA A 152 -41.17 7.08 -2.91
C ALA A 152 -40.02 6.41 -3.68
N LYS A 153 -38.82 6.99 -3.58
CA LYS A 153 -37.57 6.46 -4.14
C LYS A 153 -36.51 6.42 -3.07
N GLY A 154 -35.57 5.49 -3.19
CA GLY A 154 -34.50 5.33 -2.22
C GLY A 154 -33.21 4.81 -2.84
N LEU A 155 -32.10 5.18 -2.21
CA LEU A 155 -30.76 4.74 -2.56
C LEU A 155 -30.02 4.39 -1.25
N LEU A 156 -29.59 3.14 -1.10
CA LEU A 156 -28.64 2.73 -0.06
C LEU A 156 -27.23 2.84 -0.61
N LEU A 157 -26.29 3.34 0.19
CA LEU A 157 -24.93 3.67 -0.22
C LEU A 157 -23.90 2.99 0.69
N THR A 158 -22.72 2.70 0.14
CA THR A 158 -21.50 2.45 0.93
C THR A 158 -20.72 3.74 1.21
N ALA A 159 -21.00 4.78 0.42
CA ALA A 159 -20.37 6.10 0.46
C ALA A 159 -20.99 7.03 1.51
N ASN A 160 -20.12 7.79 2.18
CA ASN A 160 -20.55 9.03 2.84
C ASN A 160 -20.96 10.07 1.78
N LEU A 161 -21.74 11.06 2.18
CA LEU A 161 -22.14 12.17 1.31
C LEU A 161 -21.06 13.26 1.29
N THR A 162 -19.83 12.88 0.92
CA THR A 162 -18.70 13.79 0.75
C THR A 162 -18.19 13.70 -0.68
N GLU A 163 -17.63 14.80 -1.21
CA GLU A 163 -17.16 14.88 -2.60
C GLU A 163 -16.23 13.72 -2.98
N GLU A 164 -15.21 13.47 -2.15
CA GLU A 164 -14.23 12.40 -2.36
C GLU A 164 -14.87 10.99 -2.40
N ALA A 165 -15.90 10.76 -1.58
CA ALA A 165 -16.57 9.46 -1.52
C ALA A 165 -17.48 9.27 -2.74
N LEU A 166 -18.17 10.32 -3.19
CA LEU A 166 -19.12 10.24 -4.30
C LEU A 166 -18.47 10.30 -5.69
N LEU A 167 -17.26 10.88 -5.80
CA LEU A 167 -16.60 11.11 -7.09
C LEU A 167 -15.33 10.28 -7.32
N ARG A 168 -14.58 9.92 -6.26
CA ARG A 168 -13.25 9.30 -6.40
C ARG A 168 -13.19 7.86 -5.92
N ASN A 169 -13.78 7.56 -4.77
CA ASN A 169 -13.62 6.25 -4.15
C ASN A 169 -14.41 5.16 -4.90
N GLU A 170 -13.90 3.93 -4.88
CA GLU A 170 -14.70 2.76 -5.29
C GLU A 170 -15.77 2.49 -4.23
N GLU A 171 -17.00 2.87 -4.54
CA GLU A 171 -18.19 2.82 -3.69
C GLU A 171 -19.38 2.26 -4.48
N LEU A 172 -20.41 1.82 -3.78
CA LEU A 172 -21.62 1.23 -4.36
C LEU A 172 -22.86 2.01 -3.92
N GLY A 173 -23.84 2.07 -4.82
CA GLY A 173 -25.21 2.51 -4.55
C GLY A 173 -26.22 1.50 -5.05
N VAL A 174 -27.29 1.28 -4.29
CA VAL A 174 -28.39 0.35 -4.62
C VAL A 174 -29.71 1.08 -4.55
N SER A 175 -30.42 1.16 -5.68
CA SER A 175 -31.80 1.63 -5.73
C SER A 175 -32.71 0.68 -4.95
N LEU A 176 -33.52 1.25 -4.07
CA LEU A 176 -34.39 0.49 -3.18
C LEU A 176 -35.75 0.26 -3.82
N SER A 177 -36.29 -0.95 -3.61
CA SER A 177 -37.68 -1.29 -3.95
C SER A 177 -38.66 -0.55 -3.04
N ARG A 178 -39.94 -0.46 -3.42
CA ARG A 178 -40.98 0.13 -2.56
C ARG A 178 -41.04 -0.55 -1.18
N HIS A 179 -40.87 -1.88 -1.15
CA HIS A 179 -40.90 -2.65 0.10
C HIS A 179 -39.69 -2.32 0.99
N GLN A 180 -38.50 -2.28 0.40
CA GLN A 180 -37.27 -1.86 1.10
C GLN A 180 -37.36 -0.43 1.63
N ILE A 181 -37.98 0.48 0.87
CA ILE A 181 -38.23 1.85 1.31
C ILE A 181 -39.18 1.90 2.52
N ALA A 182 -40.22 1.07 2.55
CA ALA A 182 -41.10 1.00 3.70
C ALA A 182 -40.37 0.48 4.95
N GLU A 183 -39.54 -0.57 4.80
CA GLU A 183 -38.72 -1.12 5.87
C GLU A 183 -37.71 -0.10 6.44
N ILE A 184 -36.92 0.55 5.57
CA ILE A 184 -35.91 1.52 6.00
C ILE A 184 -36.53 2.78 6.65
N VAL A 185 -37.71 3.23 6.21
CA VAL A 185 -38.41 4.37 6.82
C VAL A 185 -38.83 4.05 8.25
N ASN A 186 -39.28 2.82 8.53
CA ASN A 186 -39.59 2.40 9.90
C ASN A 186 -38.34 2.38 10.78
N VAL A 187 -37.20 1.92 10.23
CA VAL A 187 -35.91 1.94 10.93
C VAL A 187 -35.46 3.38 11.20
N PHE A 188 -35.56 4.29 10.23
CA PHE A 188 -35.20 5.70 10.42
C PHE A 188 -36.12 6.42 11.39
N ARG A 189 -37.43 6.14 11.37
CA ARG A 189 -38.35 6.69 12.36
C ARG A 189 -37.92 6.27 13.77
N TRP A 190 -37.63 4.99 14.00
CA TRP A 190 -37.10 4.54 15.28
C TRP A 190 -35.75 5.21 15.59
N ALA A 191 -34.83 5.28 14.63
CA ALA A 191 -33.51 5.86 14.88
C ALA A 191 -33.57 7.34 15.27
N ILE A 192 -34.37 8.16 14.57
CA ILE A 192 -34.55 9.59 14.86
C ILE A 192 -35.13 9.81 16.25
N PHE A 193 -36.16 9.05 16.63
CA PHE A 193 -36.92 9.31 17.85
C PHE A 193 -36.47 8.50 19.06
N GLU A 194 -35.77 7.38 18.89
CA GLU A 194 -35.44 6.49 20.00
C GLU A 194 -33.94 6.27 20.16
N SER A 195 -33.18 6.29 19.06
CA SER A 195 -31.73 6.01 19.08
C SER A 195 -30.86 7.26 19.08
N ALA A 196 -31.33 8.36 18.49
CA ALA A 196 -30.62 9.63 18.46
C ALA A 196 -30.36 10.16 19.88
N GLN A 197 -29.15 10.61 20.13
CA GLN A 197 -28.73 11.15 21.43
C GLN A 197 -28.86 12.67 21.48
N HIS A 198 -28.78 13.33 20.32
CA HIS A 198 -28.89 14.78 20.23
C HIS A 198 -29.73 15.19 19.04
N HIS A 199 -30.46 16.28 19.19
CA HIS A 199 -31.19 16.93 18.11
C HIS A 199 -30.68 18.37 18.01
N MET A 200 -30.62 18.90 16.79
CA MET A 200 -30.28 20.32 16.62
C MET A 200 -31.49 21.18 16.97
N THR A 201 -31.36 22.01 18.00
CA THR A 201 -32.45 22.83 18.56
C THR A 201 -32.35 24.29 18.14
N SER A 202 -31.15 24.76 17.84
CA SER A 202 -30.84 26.13 17.43
C SER A 202 -29.71 26.13 16.41
N ARG A 203 -29.31 27.31 15.89
CA ARG A 203 -28.36 27.38 14.77
C ARG A 203 -26.98 26.85 15.14
N GLY A 204 -26.66 25.64 14.67
CA GLY A 204 -25.38 24.98 14.95
C GLY A 204 -25.26 24.40 16.37
N GLU A 205 -26.33 24.42 17.16
CA GLU A 205 -26.34 23.90 18.53
C GLU A 205 -27.14 22.60 18.63
N PHE A 206 -26.49 21.56 19.14
CA PHE A 206 -27.09 20.27 19.44
C PHE A 206 -27.42 20.21 20.94
N SER A 207 -28.61 19.70 21.27
CA SER A 207 -29.03 19.48 22.65
C SER A 207 -29.31 18.00 22.88
N ALA A 208 -29.00 17.53 24.08
CA ALA A 208 -29.32 16.17 24.49
C ALA A 208 -30.82 15.90 24.28
N TYR A 209 -31.11 14.80 23.63
CA TYR A 209 -32.46 14.39 23.28
C TYR A 209 -32.88 13.22 24.16
N LYS A 210 -34.00 13.38 24.85
CA LYS A 210 -34.59 12.29 25.64
C LYS A 210 -35.63 11.59 24.79
N SER A 211 -35.37 10.32 24.49
CA SER A 211 -36.30 9.45 23.78
C SER A 211 -37.70 9.48 24.43
N PRO A 212 -38.79 9.53 23.63
CA PRO A 212 -40.15 9.50 24.11
C PRO A 212 -40.61 8.09 24.51
N GLY A 213 -39.89 7.04 24.10
CA GLY A 213 -40.19 5.65 24.45
C GLY A 213 -41.48 5.12 23.83
N ASN A 214 -41.92 5.70 22.70
CA ASN A 214 -43.22 5.41 22.08
C ASN A 214 -43.13 4.90 20.64
N VAL A 215 -41.94 4.87 20.03
CA VAL A 215 -41.68 4.22 18.76
C VAL A 215 -40.99 2.87 19.02
N ARG A 216 -41.63 1.77 18.62
CA ARG A 216 -41.03 0.44 18.77
C ARG A 216 -40.00 0.20 17.66
N TYR A 217 -38.94 -0.56 17.99
CA TYR A 217 -38.02 -1.06 16.99
C TYR A 217 -38.75 -1.97 15.97
N PRO A 218 -38.56 -1.79 14.65
CA PRO A 218 -39.23 -2.59 13.64
C PRO A 218 -38.59 -3.99 13.53
N ARG A 219 -39.29 -5.01 14.05
CA ARG A 219 -38.77 -6.39 14.07
C ARG A 219 -39.00 -7.14 12.74
N GLU A 220 -40.08 -6.83 12.04
CA GLU A 220 -40.50 -7.50 10.80
C GLU A 220 -39.79 -6.92 9.56
N LEU A 221 -38.44 -6.99 9.53
CA LEU A 221 -37.66 -6.66 8.33
C LEU A 221 -37.26 -7.94 7.61
N THR A 222 -37.47 -7.95 6.30
CA THR A 222 -37.28 -9.12 5.42
C THR A 222 -36.17 -8.91 4.40
N GLU A 223 -36.00 -7.68 3.88
CA GLU A 223 -35.01 -7.35 2.84
C GLU A 223 -33.93 -6.39 3.33
N ILE A 224 -34.30 -5.44 4.21
CA ILE A 224 -33.36 -4.56 4.91
C ILE A 224 -32.75 -5.28 6.11
N LEU A 225 -31.43 -5.18 6.21
CA LEU A 225 -30.62 -5.70 7.30
C LEU A 225 -30.12 -4.51 8.12
N VAL A 226 -30.07 -4.67 9.45
CA VAL A 226 -29.64 -3.60 10.35
C VAL A 226 -28.60 -4.15 11.32
N THR A 227 -27.57 -3.36 11.61
CA THR A 227 -26.84 -3.44 12.88
C THR A 227 -27.33 -2.27 13.72
N SER A 228 -27.72 -2.52 14.98
CA SER A 228 -28.10 -1.52 15.96
C SER A 228 -27.99 -2.11 17.37
N SER A 229 -28.31 -1.33 18.41
CA SER A 229 -28.45 -1.86 19.77
C SER A 229 -29.50 -2.97 19.91
N GLU A 230 -30.45 -3.05 18.96
CA GLU A 230 -31.56 -4.00 18.97
C GLU A 230 -31.39 -5.15 17.96
N ASP A 231 -30.36 -5.11 17.11
CA ASP A 231 -30.28 -5.97 15.92
C ASP A 231 -28.85 -6.20 15.42
N ALA A 232 -28.56 -7.42 14.97
CA ALA A 232 -27.28 -7.81 14.39
C ALA A 232 -27.45 -8.57 13.05
N ARG A 233 -28.59 -8.39 12.36
CA ARG A 233 -28.95 -9.11 11.13
C ARG A 233 -27.96 -8.93 9.98
N ILE A 234 -27.21 -7.82 9.92
CA ILE A 234 -26.12 -7.68 8.94
C ILE A 234 -25.07 -8.78 9.14
N ARG A 235 -24.56 -8.94 10.37
CA ARG A 235 -23.58 -9.97 10.71
C ARG A 235 -24.14 -11.37 10.51
N GLU A 236 -25.36 -11.62 10.97
CA GLU A 236 -26.01 -12.93 10.86
C GLU A 236 -26.19 -13.34 9.39
N HIS A 237 -26.65 -12.41 8.55
CA HIS A 237 -26.81 -12.67 7.13
C HIS A 237 -25.47 -12.83 6.41
N ALA A 238 -24.47 -12.01 6.74
CA ALA A 238 -23.12 -12.16 6.21
C ALA A 238 -22.52 -13.53 6.55
N LEU A 239 -22.66 -14.01 7.79
CA LEU A 239 -22.24 -15.36 8.19
C LEU A 239 -23.00 -16.44 7.41
N ALA A 240 -24.32 -16.29 7.24
CA ALA A 240 -25.12 -17.23 6.47
C ALA A 240 -24.64 -17.32 5.01
N LEU A 241 -24.40 -16.18 4.36
CA LEU A 241 -23.87 -16.10 3.01
C LEU A 241 -22.49 -16.78 2.88
N ILE A 242 -21.57 -16.49 3.80
CA ILE A 242 -20.22 -17.08 3.78
C ILE A 242 -20.27 -18.60 3.97
N ASN A 243 -21.15 -19.09 4.85
CA ASN A 243 -21.27 -20.51 5.15
C ASN A 243 -21.93 -21.30 4.02
N GLN A 244 -22.88 -20.72 3.30
CA GLN A 244 -23.57 -21.39 2.19
C GLN A 244 -22.76 -21.42 0.88
N ALA A 245 -21.66 -20.67 0.78
CA ALA A 245 -20.88 -20.57 -0.45
C ALA A 245 -20.25 -21.90 -0.86
N GLU A 246 -20.49 -22.35 -2.09
CA GLU A 246 -20.03 -23.66 -2.58
C GLU A 246 -18.82 -23.56 -3.52
N ASN A 247 -18.75 -22.51 -4.34
CA ASN A 247 -17.76 -22.36 -5.42
C ASN A 247 -16.90 -21.12 -5.24
N GLU A 248 -17.53 -19.97 -5.00
CA GLU A 248 -16.86 -18.68 -4.98
C GLU A 248 -17.46 -17.72 -3.94
N LEU A 249 -16.57 -16.96 -3.30
CA LEU A 249 -16.89 -15.89 -2.37
C LEU A 249 -16.08 -14.65 -2.74
N ILE A 250 -16.78 -13.56 -3.09
CA ILE A 250 -16.16 -12.26 -3.35
C ILE A 250 -16.61 -11.29 -2.26
N ILE A 251 -15.67 -10.66 -1.56
CA ILE A 251 -15.97 -9.72 -0.48
C ILE A 251 -15.18 -8.44 -0.68
N SER A 252 -15.87 -7.31 -0.57
CA SER A 252 -15.22 -5.99 -0.48
C SER A 252 -15.42 -5.38 0.91
N SER A 253 -14.40 -4.71 1.43
CA SER A 253 -14.54 -3.84 2.60
C SER A 253 -13.39 -2.85 2.77
N PHE A 254 -13.68 -1.73 3.45
CA PHE A 254 -12.67 -0.77 3.87
C PHE A 254 -11.95 -1.18 5.16
N GLY A 255 -12.68 -1.78 6.10
CA GLY A 255 -12.21 -2.11 7.44
C GLY A 255 -12.31 -3.60 7.72
N TRP A 256 -11.24 -4.15 8.30
CA TRP A 256 -11.13 -5.56 8.64
C TRP A 256 -10.60 -5.71 10.05
N GLN A 257 -11.15 -6.66 10.80
CA GLN A 257 -10.71 -7.00 12.14
C GLN A 257 -10.38 -8.49 12.19
N GLU A 258 -9.11 -8.82 12.41
CA GLU A 258 -8.58 -10.19 12.32
C GLU A 258 -9.29 -11.19 13.24
N ASP A 259 -9.61 -10.78 14.47
CA ASP A 259 -10.22 -11.63 15.49
C ASP A 259 -11.75 -11.75 15.37
N HIS A 260 -12.37 -11.01 14.45
CA HIS A 260 -13.82 -11.05 14.23
C HIS A 260 -14.26 -12.38 13.60
N GLN A 261 -15.43 -12.89 14.01
CA GLN A 261 -15.95 -14.20 13.58
C GLN A 261 -16.07 -14.31 12.06
N LEU A 262 -16.51 -13.25 11.37
CA LEU A 262 -16.58 -13.23 9.91
C LEU A 262 -15.22 -13.51 9.25
N VAL A 263 -14.14 -12.87 9.73
CA VAL A 263 -12.79 -13.07 9.14
C VAL A 263 -12.29 -14.48 9.40
N LYS A 264 -12.52 -15.02 10.61
CA LYS A 264 -12.23 -16.42 10.95
C LYS A 264 -12.97 -17.39 10.02
N THR A 265 -14.27 -17.16 9.80
CA THR A 265 -15.10 -17.98 8.92
C THR A 265 -14.59 -17.91 7.48
N ILE A 266 -14.25 -16.73 6.96
CA ILE A 266 -13.66 -16.58 5.61
C ILE A 266 -12.36 -17.38 5.48
N CYS A 267 -11.48 -17.30 6.48
CA CYS A 267 -10.25 -18.09 6.51
C CYS A 267 -10.52 -19.61 6.50
N GLU A 268 -11.52 -20.08 7.24
CA GLU A 268 -11.93 -21.49 7.24
C GLU A 268 -12.46 -21.94 5.87
N ARG A 269 -13.28 -21.11 5.22
CA ARG A 269 -13.77 -21.38 3.86
C ARG A 269 -12.63 -21.45 2.85
N ALA A 270 -11.70 -20.50 2.88
CA ALA A 270 -10.52 -20.49 2.00
C ALA A 270 -9.65 -21.74 2.20
N LYS A 271 -9.37 -22.12 3.46
CA LYS A 271 -8.62 -23.35 3.78
C LYS A 271 -9.30 -24.63 3.30
N SER A 272 -10.64 -24.61 3.21
CA SER A 272 -11.44 -25.72 2.70
C SER A 272 -11.42 -25.81 1.16
N GLY A 273 -10.69 -24.93 0.48
CA GLY A 273 -10.56 -24.91 -0.98
C GLY A 273 -11.57 -24.02 -1.71
N LEU A 274 -12.41 -23.27 -0.99
CA LEU A 274 -13.32 -22.30 -1.61
C LEU A 274 -12.52 -21.19 -2.30
N LYS A 275 -12.92 -20.78 -3.51
CA LYS A 275 -12.31 -19.63 -4.19
C LYS A 275 -12.75 -18.35 -3.50
N VAL A 276 -11.88 -17.79 -2.65
CA VAL A 276 -12.13 -16.54 -1.93
C VAL A 276 -11.35 -15.39 -2.56
N THR A 277 -12.07 -14.33 -2.93
CA THR A 277 -11.51 -13.08 -3.47
C THR A 277 -11.85 -11.91 -2.55
N ILE A 278 -10.83 -11.21 -2.06
CA ILE A 278 -10.96 -10.08 -1.13
C ILE A 278 -10.53 -8.80 -1.83
N LEU A 279 -11.44 -7.83 -1.91
CA LEU A 279 -11.13 -6.46 -2.31
C LEU A 279 -11.05 -5.63 -1.03
N SER A 280 -9.89 -5.05 -0.75
CA SER A 280 -9.67 -4.27 0.46
C SER A 280 -9.05 -2.91 0.17
N ARG A 281 -9.35 -1.93 1.02
CA ARG A 281 -8.49 -0.75 1.16
C ARG A 281 -7.09 -1.17 1.61
N GLN A 282 -6.05 -0.64 0.96
CA GLN A 282 -4.69 -0.78 1.45
C GLN A 282 -4.44 0.16 2.63
N ARG A 283 -4.35 -0.39 3.85
CA ARG A 283 -4.08 0.36 5.07
C ARG A 283 -3.42 -0.51 6.13
N PRO A 284 -2.55 0.04 7.01
CA PRO A 284 -1.89 -0.73 8.06
C PRO A 284 -2.86 -1.51 8.95
N ALA A 285 -3.97 -0.89 9.36
CA ALA A 285 -4.96 -1.50 10.24
C ALA A 285 -5.67 -2.73 9.65
N ALA A 286 -5.71 -2.89 8.33
CA ALA A 286 -6.32 -4.06 7.68
C ALA A 286 -5.33 -5.22 7.52
N MET A 287 -4.02 -4.94 7.51
CA MET A 287 -3.00 -5.92 7.15
C MET A 287 -3.01 -7.21 7.97
N PRO A 288 -3.24 -7.22 9.30
CA PRO A 288 -3.32 -8.46 10.05
C PRO A 288 -4.40 -9.43 9.50
N ALA A 289 -5.60 -8.91 9.26
CA ALA A 289 -6.70 -9.69 8.67
C ALA A 289 -6.42 -10.11 7.23
N LEU A 290 -5.86 -9.21 6.40
CA LEU A 290 -5.53 -9.51 5.00
C LEU A 290 -4.45 -10.59 4.88
N LEU A 291 -3.44 -10.55 5.75
CA LEU A 291 -2.40 -11.58 5.82
C LEU A 291 -2.99 -12.92 6.26
N ALA A 292 -3.86 -12.93 7.28
CA ALA A 292 -4.55 -14.14 7.72
C ALA A 292 -5.37 -14.79 6.59
N MET A 293 -6.12 -13.98 5.83
CA MET A 293 -6.91 -14.46 4.68
C MET A 293 -6.01 -14.94 3.52
N LYS A 294 -4.93 -14.23 3.20
CA LYS A 294 -3.96 -14.66 2.17
C LYS A 294 -3.26 -15.97 2.57
N GLN A 295 -2.87 -16.12 3.83
CA GLN A 295 -2.31 -17.36 4.38
C GLN A 295 -3.30 -18.52 4.35
N ALA A 296 -4.60 -18.22 4.49
CA ALA A 296 -5.67 -19.20 4.36
C ALA A 296 -5.97 -19.61 2.91
N GLY A 297 -5.37 -18.96 1.91
CA GLY A 297 -5.53 -19.27 0.49
C GLY A 297 -6.38 -18.29 -0.31
N ALA A 298 -6.85 -17.19 0.28
CA ALA A 298 -7.61 -16.18 -0.44
C ALA A 298 -6.74 -15.34 -1.40
N SER A 299 -7.31 -14.92 -2.53
CA SER A 299 -6.76 -13.83 -3.35
C SER A 299 -7.11 -12.50 -2.71
N VAL A 300 -6.12 -11.61 -2.57
CA VAL A 300 -6.30 -10.33 -1.85
C VAL A 300 -5.80 -9.17 -2.72
N MET A 301 -6.74 -8.33 -3.13
CA MET A 301 -6.56 -7.13 -3.93
C MET A 301 -6.69 -5.89 -3.04
N CYS A 302 -5.66 -5.06 -3.05
CA CYS A 302 -5.48 -3.90 -2.20
C CYS A 302 -5.57 -2.62 -3.02
N PHE A 303 -6.62 -1.85 -2.81
CA PHE A 303 -6.92 -0.63 -3.55
C PHE A 303 -6.50 0.60 -2.78
N LYS A 304 -6.15 1.66 -3.51
CA LYS A 304 -5.84 2.96 -2.92
C LYS A 304 -7.07 3.64 -2.32
N TRP A 305 -8.26 3.48 -2.91
CA TRP A 305 -9.44 4.25 -2.54
C TRP A 305 -10.67 3.41 -2.15
N LEU A 306 -10.60 2.08 -2.25
CA LEU A 306 -11.77 1.22 -2.04
C LEU A 306 -12.45 1.48 -0.70
N HIS A 307 -13.76 1.67 -0.78
CA HIS A 307 -14.62 1.81 0.38
C HIS A 307 -15.96 1.08 0.26
N ALA A 308 -16.28 0.52 -0.90
CA ALA A 308 -17.38 -0.44 -1.09
C ALA A 308 -17.35 -1.58 -0.06
N LYS A 309 -18.53 -1.94 0.46
CA LYS A 309 -18.71 -3.15 1.27
C LYS A 309 -19.82 -4.02 0.71
N ALA A 310 -19.44 -5.20 0.28
CA ALA A 310 -20.36 -6.15 -0.35
C ALA A 310 -19.89 -7.58 -0.15
N ILE A 311 -20.83 -8.51 -0.29
CA ILE A 311 -20.57 -9.94 -0.39
C ILE A 311 -21.29 -10.45 -1.64
N VAL A 312 -20.61 -11.27 -2.43
CA VAL A 312 -21.20 -12.09 -3.50
C VAL A 312 -20.85 -13.55 -3.24
N VAL A 313 -21.84 -14.42 -3.37
CA VAL A 313 -21.73 -15.86 -3.19
C VAL A 313 -22.21 -16.55 -4.45
N ASP A 314 -21.30 -17.31 -5.07
CA ASP A 314 -21.56 -18.16 -6.24
C ASP A 314 -22.21 -17.43 -7.43
N GLY A 315 -22.12 -16.10 -7.48
CA GLY A 315 -22.81 -15.25 -8.45
C GLY A 315 -24.34 -15.28 -8.37
N MET A 316 -24.91 -15.84 -7.29
CA MET A 316 -26.36 -16.04 -7.12
C MET A 316 -26.97 -15.21 -5.99
N HIS A 317 -26.21 -15.02 -4.91
CA HIS A 317 -26.64 -14.28 -3.73
C HIS A 317 -25.64 -13.18 -3.41
N GLY A 318 -26.12 -12.08 -2.86
CA GLY A 318 -25.22 -11.06 -2.37
C GLY A 318 -25.88 -10.11 -1.38
N MET A 319 -25.07 -9.17 -0.91
CA MET A 319 -25.53 -8.04 -0.11
C MET A 319 -24.61 -6.85 -0.31
N VAL A 320 -25.18 -5.66 -0.19
CA VAL A 320 -24.44 -4.39 -0.06
C VAL A 320 -24.79 -3.80 1.30
N MET A 321 -23.80 -3.22 1.98
CA MET A 321 -23.97 -2.70 3.33
C MET A 321 -23.07 -1.50 3.61
N SER A 322 -23.44 -0.68 4.59
CA SER A 322 -22.59 0.40 5.11
C SER A 322 -21.56 -0.07 6.14
N ALA A 323 -21.72 -1.28 6.68
CA ALA A 323 -20.85 -1.88 7.70
C ALA A 323 -19.49 -2.37 7.17
N ASN A 324 -18.43 -2.08 7.94
CA ASN A 324 -17.13 -2.73 7.78
C ASN A 324 -17.10 -4.10 8.48
N PHE A 325 -16.16 -4.98 8.11
CA PHE A 325 -15.96 -6.29 8.75
C PHE A 325 -15.20 -6.17 10.08
N GLN A 326 -15.78 -5.41 11.00
CA GLN A 326 -15.25 -5.07 12.32
C GLN A 326 -16.40 -4.99 13.32
N ALA A 327 -16.11 -5.15 14.61
CA ALA A 327 -17.14 -5.16 15.65
C ALA A 327 -17.99 -3.87 15.66
N HIS A 328 -17.39 -2.72 15.38
CA HIS A 328 -18.12 -1.47 15.30
C HIS A 328 -19.23 -1.49 14.22
N GLY A 329 -18.97 -2.06 13.04
CA GLY A 329 -19.98 -2.12 11.96
C GLY A 329 -20.93 -3.32 12.07
N MET A 330 -20.44 -4.45 12.60
CA MET A 330 -21.17 -5.72 12.62
C MET A 330 -21.95 -5.96 13.91
N ASP A 331 -21.56 -5.32 15.03
CA ASP A 331 -22.09 -5.63 16.37
C ASP A 331 -22.64 -4.42 17.15
N GLN A 332 -22.16 -3.20 16.92
CA GLN A 332 -22.40 -2.06 17.85
C GLN A 332 -23.01 -0.81 17.20
N GLY A 333 -22.69 -0.53 15.95
CA GLY A 333 -23.07 0.69 15.24
C GLY A 333 -24.54 0.70 14.81
N PHE A 334 -24.94 1.78 14.13
CA PHE A 334 -26.16 1.84 13.34
C PHE A 334 -25.80 1.81 11.87
N GLU A 335 -25.96 0.63 11.27
CA GLU A 335 -25.58 0.33 9.88
C GLU A 335 -26.77 -0.28 9.15
N LEU A 336 -26.79 -0.13 7.83
CA LEU A 336 -27.82 -0.70 6.97
C LEU A 336 -27.19 -1.60 5.91
N GLY A 337 -27.91 -2.67 5.56
CA GLY A 337 -27.62 -3.51 4.43
C GLY A 337 -28.89 -3.92 3.71
N VAL A 338 -28.72 -4.42 2.48
CA VAL A 338 -29.81 -4.93 1.66
C VAL A 338 -29.40 -6.26 1.05
N LYS A 339 -30.33 -7.22 1.10
CA LYS A 339 -30.16 -8.52 0.43
C LYS A 339 -30.32 -8.34 -1.08
N LEU A 340 -29.44 -8.97 -1.85
CA LEU A 340 -29.46 -8.94 -3.31
C LEU A 340 -29.66 -10.35 -3.88
N THR A 341 -30.49 -10.45 -4.91
CA THR A 341 -30.72 -11.68 -5.68
C THR A 341 -30.88 -11.36 -7.17
N GLY A 342 -30.78 -12.40 -8.01
CA GLY A 342 -31.09 -12.30 -9.43
C GLY A 342 -30.25 -11.24 -10.16
N THR A 343 -30.92 -10.32 -10.85
CA THR A 343 -30.25 -9.27 -11.66
C THR A 343 -29.34 -8.38 -10.83
N GLN A 344 -29.70 -8.06 -9.58
CA GLN A 344 -28.89 -7.15 -8.74
C GLN A 344 -27.53 -7.76 -8.38
N VAL A 345 -27.45 -9.09 -8.27
CA VAL A 345 -26.16 -9.77 -8.01
C VAL A 345 -25.26 -9.69 -9.23
N LYS A 346 -25.82 -9.81 -10.45
CA LYS A 346 -25.07 -9.63 -11.69
C LYS A 346 -24.58 -8.19 -11.84
N GLU A 347 -25.42 -7.21 -11.52
CA GLU A 347 -25.03 -5.80 -11.50
C GLU A 347 -23.92 -5.53 -10.46
N LEU A 348 -24.03 -6.12 -9.27
CA LEU A 348 -22.97 -6.05 -8.25
C LEU A 348 -21.65 -6.64 -8.77
N MET A 349 -21.69 -7.83 -9.38
CA MET A 349 -20.51 -8.45 -9.96
C MET A 349 -19.88 -7.55 -11.02
N ASN A 350 -20.67 -6.97 -11.92
CA ASN A 350 -20.16 -6.03 -12.92
C ASN A 350 -19.45 -4.83 -12.27
N CYS A 351 -19.99 -4.28 -11.18
CA CYS A 351 -19.34 -3.21 -10.43
C CYS A 351 -18.02 -3.64 -9.80
N LEU A 352 -17.96 -4.84 -9.20
CA LEU A 352 -16.73 -5.36 -8.61
C LEU A 352 -15.69 -5.70 -9.69
N ASP A 353 -16.10 -6.23 -10.83
CA ASP A 353 -15.25 -6.46 -11.99
C ASP A 353 -14.68 -5.14 -12.53
N MET A 354 -15.50 -4.10 -12.62
CA MET A 354 -15.05 -2.75 -12.96
C MET A 354 -13.99 -2.24 -11.98
N PHE A 355 -14.15 -2.47 -10.67
CA PHE A 355 -13.09 -2.14 -9.70
C PHE A 355 -11.81 -2.91 -10.00
N LEU A 356 -11.88 -4.21 -10.33
CA LEU A 356 -10.70 -5.00 -10.70
C LEU A 356 -10.01 -4.53 -11.99
N THR A 357 -10.66 -3.70 -12.81
CA THR A 357 -10.00 -3.02 -13.94
C THR A 357 -9.19 -1.78 -13.53
N ASN A 358 -9.44 -1.22 -12.34
CA ASN A 358 -8.69 -0.08 -11.81
C ASN A 358 -7.29 -0.52 -11.33
N SER A 359 -6.43 0.48 -11.11
CA SER A 359 -5.12 0.24 -10.49
C SER A 359 -5.30 -0.24 -9.04
N HIS A 360 -4.69 -1.37 -8.73
CA HIS A 360 -4.68 -1.98 -7.41
C HIS A 360 -3.38 -2.75 -7.20
N ASN A 361 -3.14 -3.20 -5.98
CA ASN A 361 -2.02 -4.08 -5.66
C ASN A 361 -2.52 -5.48 -5.32
N GLU A 362 -1.76 -6.51 -5.63
CA GLU A 362 -2.02 -7.87 -5.15
C GLU A 362 -1.07 -8.24 -4.01
N LEU A 363 -1.64 -8.70 -2.89
CA LEU A 363 -0.86 -9.16 -1.73
C LEU A 363 -0.30 -10.57 -1.98
N ASN A 364 1.01 -10.70 -1.81
CA ASN A 364 1.77 -11.94 -1.96
C ASN A 364 2.65 -12.17 -0.73
N ILE A 365 2.67 -13.39 -0.20
CA ILE A 365 3.35 -13.75 1.06
C ILE A 365 4.50 -14.74 0.87
N ASP A 366 4.66 -15.31 -0.33
CA ASP A 366 5.75 -16.22 -0.66
C ASP A 366 6.43 -15.78 -1.96
N MET A 367 7.26 -14.75 -1.84
CA MET A 367 8.01 -14.18 -2.96
C MET A 367 9.50 -14.18 -2.65
N SER A 368 10.32 -14.42 -3.67
CA SER A 368 11.74 -14.09 -3.64
C SER A 368 12.02 -12.87 -4.52
N LEU A 369 13.13 -12.18 -4.25
CA LEU A 369 13.51 -10.97 -4.98
C LEU A 369 13.58 -11.19 -6.50
N GLY A 370 14.07 -12.35 -6.93
CA GLY A 370 14.17 -12.72 -8.35
C GLY A 370 12.83 -12.90 -9.07
N MET A 371 11.71 -13.02 -8.34
CA MET A 371 10.37 -13.15 -8.91
C MET A 371 9.71 -11.80 -9.21
N ILE A 372 10.32 -10.69 -8.80
CA ILE A 372 9.76 -9.34 -8.93
C ILE A 372 10.57 -8.53 -9.93
N SER A 373 9.88 -7.82 -10.80
CA SER A 373 10.45 -6.80 -11.69
C SER A 373 9.76 -5.46 -11.46
N GLY A 374 10.53 -4.37 -11.40
CA GLY A 374 9.98 -3.02 -11.24
C GLY A 374 9.55 -2.71 -9.81
N GLY A 375 8.58 -1.79 -9.68
CA GLY A 375 8.13 -1.26 -8.39
C GLY A 375 7.26 -2.23 -7.60
N PHE A 376 7.47 -2.31 -6.29
CA PHE A 376 6.61 -3.03 -5.35
C PHE A 376 6.58 -2.34 -3.99
N GLU A 377 5.63 -2.70 -3.13
CA GLU A 377 5.60 -2.28 -1.73
C GLU A 377 5.81 -3.50 -0.83
N ALA A 378 6.71 -3.40 0.15
CA ALA A 378 6.92 -4.40 1.18
C ALA A 378 6.21 -3.99 2.47
N TRP A 379 5.53 -4.94 3.11
CA TRP A 379 4.95 -4.76 4.43
C TRP A 379 5.98 -5.12 5.50
N GLU A 380 6.52 -4.12 6.18
CA GLU A 380 7.59 -4.28 7.16
C GLU A 380 7.41 -3.31 8.32
N ASN A 381 7.63 -3.80 9.55
CA ASN A 381 7.53 -2.98 10.77
C ASN A 381 6.21 -2.19 10.85
N ASN A 382 5.09 -2.83 10.48
CA ASN A 382 3.75 -2.23 10.43
C ASN A 382 3.61 -1.03 9.47
N THR A 383 4.47 -0.94 8.45
CA THR A 383 4.47 0.13 7.45
C THR A 383 4.64 -0.42 6.04
N PHE A 384 4.18 0.33 5.04
CA PHE A 384 4.45 0.03 3.64
C PHE A 384 5.74 0.74 3.20
N LYS A 385 6.73 -0.02 2.72
CA LYS A 385 7.98 0.51 2.17
C LYS A 385 8.03 0.27 0.67
N ARG A 386 8.34 1.32 -0.09
CA ARG A 386 8.42 1.23 -1.55
C ARG A 386 9.83 0.87 -1.99
N TYR A 387 9.89 -0.05 -2.93
CA TYR A 387 11.13 -0.52 -3.54
C TYR A 387 10.94 -0.64 -5.05
N SER A 388 12.05 -0.65 -5.78
CA SER A 388 12.06 -0.95 -7.21
C SER A 388 13.20 -1.90 -7.49
N VAL A 389 12.92 -3.06 -8.07
CA VAL A 389 13.92 -4.09 -8.38
C VAL A 389 14.51 -3.84 -9.76
N SER A 390 15.84 -3.78 -9.84
CA SER A 390 16.59 -3.88 -11.10
C SER A 390 17.21 -5.28 -11.27
N GLU A 391 17.52 -5.67 -12.51
CA GLU A 391 18.22 -6.95 -12.75
C GLU A 391 19.65 -6.93 -12.17
N VAL A 392 20.37 -5.82 -12.37
CA VAL A 392 21.75 -5.66 -11.91
C VAL A 392 21.93 -4.26 -11.31
N ASP A 393 22.66 -4.18 -10.20
CA ASP A 393 23.21 -2.94 -9.66
C ASP A 393 24.75 -3.03 -9.67
N ILE A 394 25.43 -1.93 -10.01
CA ILE A 394 26.90 -1.90 -10.10
C ILE A 394 27.44 -1.04 -8.95
N VAL A 395 28.36 -1.61 -8.17
CA VAL A 395 29.02 -0.93 -7.07
C VAL A 395 30.52 -0.88 -7.32
N GLU A 396 31.02 0.33 -7.57
CA GLU A 396 32.46 0.61 -7.66
C GLU A 396 33.07 0.68 -6.25
N LEU A 397 33.98 -0.25 -5.94
CA LEU A 397 34.74 -0.27 -4.70
C LEU A 397 36.04 0.54 -4.85
N SER A 398 36.58 0.95 -3.71
CA SER A 398 37.85 1.68 -3.67
C SER A 398 38.98 0.87 -4.33
N PRO A 399 39.85 1.51 -5.12
CA PRO A 399 41.02 0.85 -5.70
C PRO A 399 41.93 0.24 -4.64
N ILE A 400 42.56 -0.88 -4.97
CA ILE A 400 43.56 -1.54 -4.14
C ILE A 400 44.92 -1.37 -4.79
N LYS A 401 45.91 -0.93 -4.01
CA LYS A 401 47.30 -0.93 -4.48
C LYS A 401 47.91 -2.30 -4.27
N ALA A 402 48.39 -2.92 -5.34
CA ALA A 402 49.17 -4.14 -5.27
C ALA A 402 50.55 -3.87 -4.65
N ASP A 403 51.08 -4.83 -3.92
CA ASP A 403 52.42 -4.73 -3.30
C ASP A 403 53.56 -4.97 -4.31
N CYS A 404 53.26 -5.71 -5.39
CA CYS A 404 54.23 -6.20 -6.35
C CYS A 404 53.53 -6.45 -7.70
N LEU A 405 54.13 -6.04 -8.83
CA LEU A 405 53.60 -6.35 -10.18
C LEU A 405 53.53 -7.87 -10.49
N SER A 406 54.19 -8.70 -9.69
CA SER A 406 54.06 -10.16 -9.78
C SER A 406 52.89 -10.73 -8.96
N ASP A 407 52.21 -9.91 -8.16
CA ASP A 407 51.08 -10.27 -7.30
C ASP A 407 49.97 -9.20 -7.45
N MET A 408 49.25 -9.30 -8.57
CA MET A 408 48.18 -8.38 -8.94
C MET A 408 46.79 -8.97 -8.62
N ASP A 409 46.72 -10.08 -7.88
CA ASP A 409 45.48 -10.81 -7.60
C ASP A 409 45.04 -10.47 -6.16
N LYS A 410 44.49 -9.26 -6.00
CA LYS A 410 44.01 -8.72 -4.73
C LYS A 410 42.49 -8.60 -4.73
N HIS A 411 41.86 -8.99 -3.63
CA HIS A 411 40.42 -8.91 -3.44
C HIS A 411 40.08 -8.01 -2.26
N PRO A 412 39.17 -7.03 -2.41
CA PRO A 412 38.66 -6.27 -1.29
C PRO A 412 37.73 -7.14 -0.44
N LYS A 413 37.45 -6.69 0.79
CA LYS A 413 36.31 -7.21 1.54
C LYS A 413 35.04 -6.76 0.83
N ILE A 414 34.29 -7.72 0.31
CA ILE A 414 33.02 -7.47 -0.37
C ILE A 414 31.97 -7.10 0.68
N PRO A 415 31.24 -5.99 0.51
CA PRO A 415 30.13 -5.64 1.38
C PRO A 415 29.08 -6.77 1.44
N ASN A 416 28.43 -6.92 2.59
CA ASN A 416 27.29 -7.83 2.68
C ASN A 416 26.15 -7.28 1.81
N ALA A 417 25.61 -8.11 0.94
CA ALA A 417 24.46 -7.73 0.13
C ALA A 417 23.21 -7.59 1.02
N ASN A 418 22.52 -6.46 0.88
CA ASN A 418 21.26 -6.19 1.57
C ASN A 418 20.27 -5.64 0.55
N TRP A 419 19.26 -6.44 0.20
CA TRP A 419 18.28 -6.08 -0.81
C TRP A 419 17.51 -4.79 -0.47
N ARG A 420 17.41 -4.41 0.81
CA ARG A 420 16.73 -3.17 1.24
C ARG A 420 17.54 -1.91 0.94
N GLU A 421 18.86 -2.03 0.87
CA GLU A 421 19.76 -0.94 0.49
C GLU A 421 20.00 -0.95 -1.02
N LYS A 422 20.19 -2.14 -1.58
CA LYS A 422 20.46 -2.38 -3.01
C LYS A 422 19.46 -3.39 -3.55
N THR A 423 18.31 -2.87 -3.97
CA THR A 423 17.20 -3.68 -4.48
C THR A 423 17.45 -4.11 -5.92
N SER A 424 18.29 -5.13 -6.10
CA SER A 424 18.57 -5.73 -7.41
C SER A 424 18.68 -7.25 -7.31
N HIS A 425 18.38 -7.96 -8.40
CA HIS A 425 18.59 -9.41 -8.45
C HIS A 425 20.07 -9.75 -8.27
N LYS A 426 20.96 -8.98 -8.89
CA LYS A 426 22.41 -9.14 -8.77
C LYS A 426 23.10 -7.83 -8.42
N ILE A 427 24.14 -7.91 -7.60
CA ILE A 427 25.07 -6.79 -7.36
C ILE A 427 26.42 -7.16 -7.96
N GLU A 428 26.87 -6.36 -8.92
CA GLU A 428 28.20 -6.46 -9.51
C GLU A 428 29.14 -5.49 -8.79
N TYR A 429 30.02 -6.02 -7.95
CA TYR A 429 31.09 -5.25 -7.32
C TYR A 429 32.28 -5.18 -8.26
N LYS A 430 32.69 -3.97 -8.63
CA LYS A 430 33.85 -3.69 -9.47
C LYS A 430 34.94 -3.02 -8.66
N TRP A 431 36.19 -3.41 -8.88
CA TRP A 431 37.31 -2.70 -8.29
C TRP A 431 38.52 -2.70 -9.21
N ARG A 432 39.40 -1.73 -9.00
CA ARG A 432 40.67 -1.61 -9.71
C ARG A 432 41.80 -2.04 -8.80
N ILE A 433 42.75 -2.75 -9.38
CA ILE A 433 44.01 -3.12 -8.74
C ILE A 433 45.09 -2.28 -9.40
N GLU A 434 45.52 -1.25 -8.68
CA GLU A 434 46.56 -0.33 -9.13
C GLU A 434 47.93 -0.98 -8.93
N PRO A 435 48.83 -0.89 -9.92
CA PRO A 435 50.18 -1.40 -9.78
C PRO A 435 50.95 -0.61 -8.70
N PRO A 436 51.93 -1.22 -8.00
CA PRO A 436 52.83 -0.48 -7.13
C PRO A 436 53.69 0.47 -7.97
N VAL A 437 53.76 1.73 -7.56
CA VAL A 437 54.53 2.79 -8.23
C VAL A 437 55.57 3.37 -7.28
N ILE A 438 56.76 3.67 -7.80
CA ILE A 438 57.78 4.46 -7.13
C ILE A 438 57.97 5.79 -7.86
N THR A 439 57.89 6.90 -7.13
CA THR A 439 57.97 8.27 -7.68
C THR A 439 59.24 9.01 -7.27
N ASN A 440 59.98 8.50 -6.28
CA ASN A 440 61.16 9.15 -5.72
C ASN A 440 62.43 8.39 -6.11
N ALA A 441 63.53 9.13 -6.29
CA ALA A 441 64.86 8.60 -6.57
C ALA A 441 65.36 7.72 -5.41
N SER A 442 64.98 6.45 -5.41
CA SER A 442 65.47 5.47 -4.45
C SER A 442 66.88 5.02 -4.85
N PRO A 443 67.81 4.87 -3.88
CA PRO A 443 69.19 4.56 -4.20
C PRO A 443 69.29 3.18 -4.84
N GLU A 444 70.02 3.12 -5.96
CA GLU A 444 70.26 1.91 -6.72
C GLU A 444 71.03 0.88 -5.86
N TYR A 445 70.62 -0.38 -5.99
CA TYR A 445 71.24 -1.53 -5.36
C TYR A 445 72.03 -2.31 -6.41
N PHE A 446 73.33 -2.46 -6.20
CA PHE A 446 74.25 -3.10 -7.14
C PHE A 446 74.51 -4.57 -6.75
N LYS A 447 74.92 -5.39 -7.72
CA LYS A 447 75.26 -6.80 -7.49
C LYS A 447 76.39 -6.93 -6.46
N PRO A 448 76.31 -7.87 -5.49
CA PRO A 448 77.42 -8.16 -4.58
C PRO A 448 78.66 -8.57 -5.37
N LEU A 449 79.83 -8.05 -4.99
CA LEU A 449 81.10 -8.50 -5.55
C LEU A 449 81.27 -9.98 -5.18
N THR A 450 81.31 -10.87 -6.18
CA THR A 450 81.66 -12.29 -5.95
C THR A 450 83.01 -12.33 -5.25
N ALA A 451 83.06 -12.87 -4.04
CA ALA A 451 84.30 -13.08 -3.32
C ALA A 451 85.14 -14.10 -4.11
N LYS A 452 86.05 -13.60 -4.95
CA LYS A 452 87.20 -14.37 -5.41
C LYS A 452 88.31 -14.18 -4.37
N GLY A 453 88.72 -15.30 -3.78
CA GLY A 453 90.07 -15.59 -3.30
C GLY A 453 90.71 -14.59 -2.34
N GLU A 454 91.03 -15.06 -1.15
CA GLU A 454 92.03 -14.44 -0.29
C GLU A 454 93.28 -14.09 -1.10
N THR A 455 93.50 -12.79 -1.30
CA THR A 455 94.78 -12.08 -1.20
C THR A 455 94.59 -10.69 -1.80
N SER A 456 94.85 -9.67 -0.97
CA SER A 456 95.32 -8.30 -1.31
C SER A 456 94.56 -7.23 -0.52
N LYS A 457 95.28 -6.59 0.38
CA LYS A 457 94.88 -5.40 1.14
C LYS A 457 94.81 -4.17 0.22
N LYS A 458 93.77 -3.35 0.46
CA LYS A 458 93.64 -1.90 0.18
C LYS A 458 93.86 -1.43 -1.26
N GLN A 459 92.74 -1.22 -1.97
CA GLN A 459 92.49 0.05 -2.67
C GLN A 459 90.98 0.24 -2.86
N ASP A 460 90.49 1.31 -2.24
CA ASP A 460 89.14 1.82 -2.40
C ASP A 460 89.20 2.87 -3.52
N SER A 461 88.55 2.57 -4.65
CA SER A 461 87.96 3.50 -5.64
C SER A 461 87.85 2.80 -7.01
N GLY A 462 86.62 2.50 -7.42
CA GLY A 462 86.33 2.30 -8.84
C GLY A 462 86.24 0.87 -9.38
N ALA A 463 86.04 -0.16 -8.55
CA ALA A 463 85.52 -1.42 -9.10
C ALA A 463 84.13 -1.13 -9.70
N PRO A 464 83.87 -1.39 -11.00
CA PRO A 464 82.60 -1.05 -11.62
C PRO A 464 81.49 -1.83 -10.91
N ARG A 465 80.66 -1.11 -10.16
CA ARG A 465 79.48 -1.70 -9.52
C ARG A 465 78.54 -2.16 -10.62
N LYS A 466 78.42 -3.47 -10.79
CA LYS A 466 77.55 -4.05 -11.82
C LYS A 466 76.09 -3.82 -11.42
N SER A 467 75.37 -3.05 -12.23
CA SER A 467 73.93 -2.86 -12.07
C SER A 467 73.17 -4.15 -12.38
N TYR A 468 71.95 -4.26 -11.87
CA TYR A 468 71.00 -5.27 -12.30
C TYR A 468 70.24 -4.76 -13.53
N GLU A 469 69.83 -5.68 -14.40
CA GLU A 469 68.91 -5.39 -15.50
C GLU A 469 67.69 -6.31 -15.38
N PRO A 470 66.46 -5.78 -15.12
CA PRO A 470 66.12 -4.37 -14.86
C PRO A 470 66.71 -3.82 -13.55
N LYS A 471 66.72 -2.49 -13.41
CA LYS A 471 67.34 -1.81 -12.25
C LYS A 471 66.72 -2.24 -10.93
N VAL A 472 67.53 -2.28 -9.88
CA VAL A 472 67.07 -2.62 -8.53
C VAL A 472 67.37 -1.46 -7.60
N VAL A 473 66.40 -1.08 -6.77
CA VAL A 473 66.51 0.03 -5.81
C VAL A 473 66.20 -0.44 -4.39
N ARG A 474 66.68 0.27 -3.38
CA ARG A 474 66.28 0.03 -1.98
C ARG A 474 65.03 0.85 -1.64
N LEU A 475 63.91 0.17 -1.37
CA LEU A 475 62.69 0.80 -0.85
C LEU A 475 62.83 1.12 0.65
N THR A 476 63.38 0.17 1.42
CA THR A 476 63.69 0.33 2.85
C THR A 476 65.00 -0.38 3.18
N LYS A 477 65.46 -0.31 4.44
CA LYS A 477 66.66 -1.05 4.90
C LYS A 477 66.59 -2.57 4.63
N LYS A 478 65.39 -3.15 4.58
CA LYS A 478 65.18 -4.60 4.41
C LYS A 478 64.46 -4.99 3.11
N GLN A 479 63.96 -4.02 2.32
CA GLN A 479 63.14 -4.28 1.13
C GLN A 479 63.80 -3.71 -0.13
N LEU A 480 64.05 -4.58 -1.10
CA LEU A 480 64.48 -4.22 -2.45
C LEU A 480 63.28 -4.15 -3.40
N ALA A 481 63.39 -3.35 -4.46
CA ALA A 481 62.47 -3.37 -5.57
C ALA A 481 63.19 -3.41 -6.91
N ILE A 482 62.72 -4.26 -7.82
CA ILE A 482 63.10 -4.30 -9.23
C ILE A 482 62.17 -3.33 -9.96
N THR A 483 62.71 -2.31 -10.65
CA THR A 483 61.92 -1.31 -11.34
C THR A 483 61.60 -1.70 -12.78
N VAL A 484 60.39 -1.39 -13.20
CA VAL A 484 59.86 -1.62 -14.56
C VAL A 484 59.46 -0.27 -15.13
N ARG A 485 60.14 0.16 -16.19
CA ARG A 485 59.90 1.41 -16.93
C ARG A 485 59.17 1.18 -18.24
N GLN A 486 59.27 -0.04 -18.76
CA GLN A 486 58.65 -0.45 -20.02
C GLN A 486 58.04 -1.84 -19.88
N GLU A 487 56.99 -2.10 -20.66
CA GLU A 487 56.17 -3.31 -20.52
C GLU A 487 56.98 -4.62 -20.69
N TYR A 488 57.93 -4.64 -21.63
CA TYR A 488 58.78 -5.80 -21.91
C TYR A 488 59.74 -6.14 -20.75
N GLU A 489 60.03 -5.19 -19.86
CA GLU A 489 60.94 -5.40 -18.72
C GLU A 489 60.32 -6.28 -17.64
N LEU A 490 58.99 -6.41 -17.59
CA LEU A 490 58.30 -7.22 -16.57
C LEU A 490 58.75 -8.70 -16.61
N ALA A 491 58.93 -9.27 -17.80
CA ALA A 491 59.38 -10.65 -17.95
C ALA A 491 60.83 -10.85 -17.48
N MET A 492 61.67 -9.82 -17.60
CA MET A 492 63.04 -9.83 -17.09
C MET A 492 63.04 -9.64 -15.57
N ALA A 493 62.20 -8.73 -15.05
CA ALA A 493 62.03 -8.50 -13.62
C ALA A 493 61.53 -9.75 -12.88
N LYS A 494 60.56 -10.48 -13.46
CA LYS A 494 60.07 -11.76 -12.90
C LYS A 494 61.17 -12.81 -12.83
N ARG A 495 61.96 -12.96 -13.89
CA ARG A 495 63.13 -13.88 -13.91
C ARG A 495 64.16 -13.49 -12.86
N LEU A 496 64.52 -12.21 -12.78
CA LEU A 496 65.49 -11.71 -11.80
C LEU A 496 65.03 -11.90 -10.36
N LYS A 497 63.75 -11.63 -10.08
CA LYS A 497 63.13 -11.93 -8.78
C LYS A 497 63.26 -13.42 -8.46
N GLN A 498 62.94 -14.31 -9.39
CA GLN A 498 62.97 -15.76 -9.15
C GLN A 498 64.39 -16.31 -8.95
N SER A 499 65.38 -15.82 -9.71
CA SER A 499 66.73 -16.40 -9.73
C SER A 499 67.69 -15.79 -8.70
N GLU A 500 67.65 -14.48 -8.50
CA GLU A 500 68.65 -13.75 -7.69
C GLU A 500 68.02 -13.02 -6.49
N LEU A 501 66.79 -12.51 -6.62
CA LEU A 501 66.19 -11.58 -5.66
C LEU A 501 64.76 -11.98 -5.22
N PRO A 502 64.56 -13.16 -4.59
CA PRO A 502 63.22 -13.72 -4.32
C PRO A 502 62.35 -12.81 -3.45
N ASN A 503 62.97 -12.05 -2.55
CA ASN A 503 62.28 -11.14 -1.63
C ASN A 503 62.05 -9.72 -2.20
N ALA A 504 62.54 -9.40 -3.40
CA ALA A 504 62.34 -8.08 -4.00
C ALA A 504 60.91 -7.89 -4.51
N ARG A 505 60.35 -6.68 -4.37
CA ARG A 505 59.07 -6.31 -5.02
C ARG A 505 59.36 -5.89 -6.47
N ILE A 506 58.41 -6.06 -7.38
CA ILE A 506 58.50 -5.50 -8.73
C ILE A 506 57.57 -4.30 -8.76
N VAL A 507 58.08 -3.13 -9.13
CA VAL A 507 57.32 -1.86 -9.07
C VAL A 507 57.47 -1.09 -10.38
N LEU A 508 56.44 -0.32 -10.75
CA LEU A 508 56.56 0.64 -11.84
C LEU A 508 57.36 1.84 -11.39
N GLU A 509 58.25 2.30 -12.25
CA GLU A 509 58.92 3.59 -12.10
C GLU A 509 58.16 4.59 -12.96
N ALA A 510 57.56 5.58 -12.29
CA ALA A 510 56.74 6.62 -12.93
C ALA A 510 57.60 7.76 -13.50
#